data_AF-A0A517MNX8-F1
#
_entry.id   AF-A0A517MNX8-F1
#
_cell.length_a   1.000
_cell.length_b   1.000
_cell.length_c   1.000
_cell.angle_alpha   90.00
_cell.angle_beta   90.00
_cell.angle_gamma   90.00
#
_symmetry.space_group_name_H-M   'P 1'
#
loop_
_entity.id
_entity.type
_entity.pdbx_description
1 polymer ?
#
loop_
_entity_poly.entity_id
_entity_poly.type
_entity_poly.pdbx_seq_one_letter_code
_entity_poly.pdbx_strand_id
1 'polypeptide(L)'
;MSQGAQQPAPRPRVANVEIPGENLSLNEMLRVMDVAREMGRDRATAEKMFQQEGVRAQIREKLLRSARLSGDQVTEAEIDAAIDQYFAGLNVYQDPPLNFNKMLAYAWIWSRYLTAAAGAVAAMVAMIWFLFFSSVAPLNPAVQSRKSLAEKVAQAEGLSQQIKAIAEDPAALQRAASLQAQVLSADAGNQAVAVTAIQQLKDLHQQLATEYDIRIVSGGTAASMLHREARNDQTGRYRTAGYYVVVEAVSPEGTVLTLPIRNAETGRVDRVDRWAERVPKEVYDRLAEDKRSDGVLNETEFSQKQRGRMEPVIRLPGPAGEPITLSAQLTQLDVPR
;
A
#
# COMPACT_ATOMS: atom_id res chain seq x y z
N MET A 1 105.18 -42.57 -40.94
CA MET A 1 104.60 -42.29 -39.61
C MET A 1 103.09 -42.51 -39.75
N SER A 2 102.63 -43.75 -39.60
CA SER A 2 101.93 -44.31 -38.42
C SER A 2 100.50 -43.76 -38.30
N GLN A 3 99.50 -44.40 -38.91
CA GLN A 3 98.66 -45.52 -38.41
C GLN A 3 97.75 -45.20 -37.21
N GLY A 4 96.48 -45.59 -37.37
CA GLY A 4 95.56 -46.02 -36.31
C GLY A 4 94.45 -45.02 -35.96
N ALA A 5 93.18 -45.38 -35.81
CA ALA A 5 92.41 -46.56 -36.15
C ALA A 5 90.92 -46.22 -35.89
N GLN A 6 90.05 -46.84 -36.69
CA GLN A 6 88.61 -47.05 -36.54
C GLN A 6 88.04 -47.06 -35.12
N GLN A 7 86.82 -46.53 -34.93
CA GLN A 7 85.75 -47.26 -34.23
C GLN A 7 84.33 -46.74 -34.56
N PRO A 8 83.29 -47.62 -34.52
CA PRO A 8 82.06 -47.48 -35.31
C PRO A 8 80.78 -47.11 -34.52
N ALA A 9 79.71 -46.88 -35.28
CA ALA A 9 78.38 -46.39 -34.89
C ALA A 9 77.59 -47.25 -33.87
N PRO A 10 76.66 -46.65 -33.09
CA PRO A 10 75.91 -47.35 -32.04
C PRO A 10 74.67 -48.07 -32.59
N ARG A 11 74.39 -49.27 -32.03
CA ARG A 11 73.19 -50.09 -32.28
C ARG A 11 72.02 -49.69 -31.36
N PRO A 12 70.75 -49.99 -31.72
CA PRO A 12 69.57 -49.53 -30.98
C PRO A 12 69.33 -50.34 -29.70
N ARG A 13 68.89 -49.65 -28.63
CA ARG A 13 68.54 -50.26 -27.33
C ARG A 13 67.21 -51.00 -27.42
N VAL A 14 67.25 -52.29 -27.07
CA VAL A 14 66.06 -53.07 -26.72
C VAL A 14 65.62 -52.62 -25.33
N ALA A 15 64.35 -52.27 -25.15
CA ALA A 15 63.81 -51.92 -23.84
C ALA A 15 63.76 -53.18 -22.97
N ASN A 16 64.59 -53.23 -21.92
CA ASN A 16 64.42 -54.21 -20.84
C ASN A 16 63.08 -53.90 -20.16
N VAL A 17 62.17 -54.86 -20.17
CA VAL A 17 60.99 -54.83 -19.31
C VAL A 17 61.49 -55.14 -17.91
N GLU A 18 61.62 -54.11 -17.06
CA GLU A 18 61.86 -54.29 -15.63
C GLU A 18 60.71 -55.13 -15.07
N ILE A 19 61.03 -56.32 -14.55
CA ILE A 19 60.06 -57.14 -13.86
C ILE A 19 59.71 -56.39 -12.56
N PRO A 20 58.41 -56.14 -12.26
CA PRO A 20 58.04 -55.37 -11.08
C PRO A 20 58.59 -56.05 -9.81
N GLY A 21 59.56 -55.41 -9.16
CA GLY A 21 60.16 -55.90 -7.91
C GLY A 21 61.69 -56.04 -7.90
N GLU A 22 62.38 -55.84 -9.02
CA GLU A 22 63.84 -56.05 -9.09
C GLU A 22 64.66 -55.02 -8.28
N ASN A 23 64.10 -53.84 -8.01
CA ASN A 23 64.71 -52.78 -7.19
C ASN A 23 63.82 -52.34 -6.01
N LEU A 24 63.21 -53.28 -5.27
CA LEU A 24 62.48 -52.94 -4.04
C LEU A 24 63.47 -52.45 -2.97
N SER A 25 63.27 -51.23 -2.46
CA SER A 25 64.03 -50.76 -1.31
C SER A 25 63.71 -51.62 -0.08
N LEU A 26 64.64 -51.70 0.89
CA LEU A 26 64.46 -52.51 2.11
C LEU A 26 63.13 -52.20 2.82
N ASN A 27 62.72 -50.93 2.84
CA ASN A 27 61.45 -50.50 3.44
C ASN A 27 60.23 -50.99 2.64
N GLU A 28 60.29 -50.98 1.31
CA GLU A 28 59.19 -51.48 0.48
C GLU A 28 59.06 -53.00 0.58
N MET A 29 60.18 -53.72 0.66
CA MET A 29 60.19 -55.17 0.88
C MET A 29 59.59 -55.53 2.24
N LEU A 30 59.93 -54.79 3.30
CA LEU A 30 59.30 -54.96 4.62
C LEU A 30 57.79 -54.71 4.57
N ARG A 31 57.35 -53.67 3.85
CA ARG A 31 55.92 -53.34 3.71
C ARG A 31 55.15 -54.40 2.91
N VAL A 32 55.73 -54.92 1.82
CA VAL A 32 55.15 -56.02 1.05
C VAL A 32 55.12 -57.31 1.88
N MET A 33 56.15 -57.59 2.67
CA MET A 33 56.18 -58.73 3.58
C MET A 33 55.14 -58.61 4.71
N ASP A 34 54.89 -57.42 5.24
CA ASP A 34 53.84 -57.18 6.23
C ASP A 34 52.45 -57.36 5.61
N VAL A 35 52.21 -56.81 4.41
CA VAL A 35 50.97 -57.04 3.66
C VAL A 35 50.80 -58.53 3.34
N ALA A 36 51.86 -59.23 2.93
CA ALA A 36 51.80 -60.67 2.66
C ALA A 36 51.52 -61.48 3.94
N ARG A 37 52.08 -61.06 5.08
CA ARG A 37 51.82 -61.68 6.39
C ARG A 37 50.40 -61.43 6.87
N GLU A 38 49.86 -60.24 6.61
CA GLU A 38 48.47 -59.89 6.90
C GLU A 38 47.50 -60.63 5.98
N MET A 39 47.74 -60.63 4.66
CA MET A 39 46.98 -61.43 3.70
C MET A 39 47.04 -62.93 4.01
N GLY A 40 48.17 -63.43 4.53
CA GLY A 40 48.31 -64.80 5.00
C GLY A 40 47.47 -65.09 6.25
N ARG A 41 47.44 -64.16 7.22
CA ARG A 41 46.53 -64.25 8.38
C ARG A 41 45.07 -64.20 7.97
N ASP A 42 44.73 -63.31 7.05
CA ASP A 42 43.38 -63.17 6.53
C ASP A 42 42.96 -64.41 5.76
N ARG A 43 43.86 -65.02 5.00
CA ARG A 43 43.59 -66.31 4.32
C ARG A 43 43.38 -67.44 5.32
N ALA A 44 44.21 -67.55 6.36
CA ALA A 44 44.02 -68.54 7.42
C ALA A 44 42.71 -68.33 8.22
N THR A 45 42.29 -67.07 8.37
CA THR A 45 41.03 -66.71 9.02
C THR A 45 39.84 -66.95 8.10
N ALA A 46 39.97 -66.61 6.82
CA ALA A 46 38.98 -66.88 5.78
C ALA A 46 38.78 -68.38 5.60
N GLU A 47 39.85 -69.19 5.55
CA GLU A 47 39.75 -70.66 5.51
C GLU A 47 38.96 -71.21 6.71
N LYS A 48 39.14 -70.64 7.92
CA LYS A 48 38.32 -70.99 9.09
C LYS A 48 36.86 -70.55 8.97
N MET A 49 36.59 -69.40 8.35
CA MET A 49 35.24 -68.85 8.15
C MET A 49 34.50 -69.50 6.96
N PHE A 50 35.22 -70.01 5.96
CA PHE A 50 34.69 -70.71 4.77
C PHE A 50 34.51 -72.21 4.98
N GLN A 51 35.10 -72.82 6.02
CA GLN A 51 34.78 -74.19 6.47
C GLN A 51 33.40 -74.27 7.15
N GLN A 52 32.36 -73.67 6.56
CA GLN A 52 31.00 -73.71 7.11
C GLN A 52 30.49 -75.14 7.26
N GLU A 53 30.80 -76.02 6.30
CA GLU A 53 30.45 -77.45 6.36
C GLU A 53 31.19 -78.18 7.50
N GLY A 54 32.49 -77.88 7.69
CA GLY A 54 33.30 -78.47 8.77
C GLY A 54 32.89 -77.98 10.17
N VAL A 55 32.53 -76.69 10.29
CA VAL A 55 32.05 -76.10 11.54
C VAL A 55 30.66 -76.64 11.89
N ARG A 56 29.74 -76.74 10.92
CA ARG A 56 28.43 -77.40 11.11
C ARG A 56 28.58 -78.84 11.59
N ALA A 57 29.48 -79.60 10.96
CA ALA A 57 29.76 -81.00 11.36
C ALA A 57 30.34 -81.09 12.78
N GLN A 58 31.27 -80.23 13.17
CA GLN A 58 31.80 -80.20 14.54
C GLN A 58 30.75 -79.80 15.59
N ILE A 59 29.87 -78.84 15.26
CA ILE A 59 28.79 -78.42 16.15
C ILE A 59 27.78 -79.56 16.31
N ARG A 60 27.38 -80.21 15.21
CA ARG A 60 26.50 -81.40 15.22
C ARG A 60 27.06 -82.50 16.09
N GLU A 61 28.35 -82.84 15.92
CA GLU A 61 29.00 -83.90 16.71
C GLU A 61 29.06 -83.55 18.21
N LYS A 62 29.38 -82.29 18.55
CA LYS A 62 29.40 -81.82 19.94
C LYS A 62 28.01 -81.88 20.57
N LEU A 63 26.97 -81.44 19.84
CA LEU A 63 25.58 -81.48 20.30
C LEU A 63 25.07 -82.90 20.49
N LEU A 64 25.40 -83.82 19.58
CA LEU A 64 25.07 -85.25 19.71
C LEU A 64 25.80 -85.89 20.89
N ARG A 65 27.07 -85.55 21.10
CA ARG A 65 27.85 -86.05 22.23
C ARG A 65 27.29 -85.55 23.56
N SER A 66 26.89 -84.27 23.64
CA SER A 66 26.26 -83.72 24.85
C SER A 66 24.87 -84.31 25.10
N ALA A 67 24.05 -84.50 24.06
CA ALA A 67 22.72 -85.10 24.20
C ALA A 67 22.82 -86.53 24.76
N ARG A 68 23.78 -87.33 24.27
CA ARG A 68 24.07 -88.68 24.78
C ARG A 68 24.52 -88.70 26.24
N LEU A 69 25.31 -87.71 26.66
CA LEU A 69 25.77 -87.58 28.05
C LEU A 69 24.66 -87.10 29.00
N SER A 70 23.74 -86.26 28.52
CA SER A 70 22.59 -85.76 29.27
C SER A 70 21.40 -86.72 29.31
N GLY A 71 21.44 -87.82 28.54
CA GLY A 71 20.37 -88.83 28.51
C GLY A 71 19.10 -88.38 27.78
N ASP A 72 19.17 -87.29 27.01
CA ASP A 72 18.04 -86.73 26.27
C ASP A 72 17.99 -87.34 24.86
N GLN A 73 16.83 -87.83 24.43
CA GLN A 73 16.67 -88.53 23.14
C GLN A 73 16.34 -87.54 22.02
N VAL A 74 17.32 -86.72 21.63
CA VAL A 74 17.18 -85.81 20.49
C VAL A 74 17.57 -86.53 19.20
N THR A 75 16.71 -86.43 18.18
CA THR A 75 17.03 -87.05 16.87
C THR A 75 18.05 -86.22 16.10
N GLU A 76 18.88 -86.88 15.28
CA GLU A 76 19.88 -86.20 14.46
C GLU A 76 19.28 -85.12 13.55
N ALA A 77 18.06 -85.34 13.05
CA ALA A 77 17.35 -84.42 12.19
C ALA A 77 16.92 -83.12 12.90
N GLU A 78 16.57 -83.19 14.19
CA GLU A 78 16.20 -82.01 14.99
C GLU A 78 17.42 -81.11 15.25
N ILE A 79 18.59 -81.71 15.50
CA ILE A 79 19.84 -80.99 15.69
C ILE A 79 20.25 -80.27 14.39
N ASP A 80 20.14 -80.94 13.26
CA ASP A 80 20.46 -80.34 11.95
C ASP A 80 19.54 -79.15 11.63
N ALA A 81 18.23 -79.29 11.86
CA ALA A 81 17.27 -78.20 11.68
C ALA A 81 17.55 -76.99 12.60
N ALA A 82 17.95 -77.24 13.85
CA ALA A 82 18.31 -76.19 14.80
C ALA A 82 19.59 -75.44 14.38
N ILE A 83 20.59 -76.15 13.86
CA ILE A 83 21.83 -75.53 13.34
C ILE A 83 21.50 -74.64 12.14
N ASP A 84 20.66 -75.09 11.21
CA ASP A 84 20.29 -74.31 10.05
C ASP A 84 19.54 -73.02 10.42
N GLN A 85 18.63 -73.08 11.40
CA GLN A 85 17.92 -71.89 11.89
C GLN A 85 18.87 -70.89 12.57
N TYR A 86 19.85 -71.37 13.33
CA TYR A 86 20.88 -70.53 13.94
C TYR A 86 21.66 -69.76 12.88
N PHE A 87 22.10 -70.42 11.80
CA PHE A 87 22.83 -69.77 10.73
C PHE A 87 21.97 -68.80 9.91
N ALA A 88 20.68 -69.09 9.72
CA ALA A 88 19.77 -68.20 9.00
C ALA A 88 19.59 -66.84 9.69
N GLY A 89 19.67 -66.78 11.02
CA GLY A 89 19.48 -65.54 11.81
C GLY A 89 20.68 -64.59 11.85
N LEU A 90 21.89 -65.04 11.48
CA LEU A 90 23.14 -64.28 11.70
C LEU A 90 23.28 -63.03 10.81
N ASN A 91 22.53 -62.91 9.71
CA ASN A 91 22.69 -61.84 8.71
C ASN A 91 21.48 -60.90 8.59
N VAL A 92 20.53 -60.92 9.53
CA VAL A 92 19.38 -60.01 9.48
C VAL A 92 19.65 -58.77 10.32
N TYR A 93 19.82 -57.63 9.66
CA TYR A 93 19.86 -56.34 10.34
C TYR A 93 18.48 -55.99 10.90
N GLN A 94 18.39 -55.71 12.19
CA GLN A 94 17.19 -55.17 12.82
C GLN A 94 17.38 -53.68 13.08
N ASP A 95 16.53 -52.85 12.49
CA ASP A 95 16.55 -51.41 12.73
C ASP A 95 16.29 -51.12 14.22
N PRO A 96 17.18 -50.36 14.90
CA PRO A 96 16.93 -49.99 16.28
C PRO A 96 15.72 -49.04 16.35
N PRO A 97 14.85 -49.16 17.37
CA PRO A 97 13.66 -48.34 17.51
C PRO A 97 13.99 -46.84 17.56
N LEU A 98 13.00 -46.03 17.17
CA LEU A 98 13.08 -44.56 17.20
C LEU A 98 13.18 -44.08 18.66
N ASN A 99 14.38 -43.77 19.12
CA ASN A 99 14.64 -43.22 20.45
C ASN A 99 14.97 -41.72 20.37
N PHE A 100 14.71 -40.96 21.44
CA PHE A 100 15.03 -39.53 21.54
C PHE A 100 16.51 -39.21 21.21
N ASN A 101 17.44 -40.12 21.56
CA ASN A 101 18.85 -39.99 21.20
C ASN A 101 19.09 -40.07 19.69
N LYS A 102 18.33 -40.91 18.95
CA LYS A 102 18.38 -40.93 17.49
C LYS A 102 17.77 -39.67 16.89
N MET A 103 16.69 -39.13 17.45
CA MET A 103 16.14 -37.84 17.00
C MET A 103 17.14 -36.70 17.18
N LEU A 104 17.81 -36.62 18.32
CA LEU A 104 18.88 -35.64 18.54
C LEU A 104 20.09 -35.87 17.64
N ALA A 105 20.47 -37.13 17.39
CA ALA A 105 21.52 -37.47 16.45
C ALA A 105 21.17 -37.05 15.01
N TYR A 106 19.93 -37.30 14.56
CA TYR A 106 19.46 -36.82 13.26
C TYR A 106 19.35 -35.30 13.21
N ALA A 107 18.92 -34.64 14.29
CA ALA A 107 18.93 -33.18 14.39
C ALA A 107 20.35 -32.59 14.33
N TRP A 108 21.36 -33.29 14.87
CA TRP A 108 22.77 -32.92 14.74
C TRP A 108 23.29 -33.09 13.31
N ILE A 109 22.96 -34.21 12.65
CA ILE A 109 23.32 -34.45 11.24
C ILE A 109 22.67 -33.40 10.33
N TRP A 110 21.46 -32.95 10.65
CA TRP A 110 20.73 -31.90 9.92
C TRP A 110 20.93 -30.49 10.48
N SER A 111 21.83 -30.30 11.44
CA SER A 111 22.03 -29.02 12.15
C SER A 111 22.26 -27.85 11.20
N ARG A 112 22.95 -28.06 10.07
CA ARG A 112 23.12 -27.05 9.00
C ARG A 112 21.80 -26.58 8.39
N TYR A 113 20.88 -27.51 8.11
CA TYR A 113 19.58 -27.17 7.52
C TYR A 113 18.63 -26.59 8.55
N LEU A 114 18.67 -27.09 9.78
CA LEU A 114 17.90 -26.56 10.92
C LEU A 114 18.35 -25.14 11.30
N THR A 115 19.65 -24.85 11.31
CA THR A 115 20.16 -23.50 11.58
C THR A 115 19.84 -22.53 10.44
N ALA A 116 19.94 -22.98 9.18
CA ALA A 116 19.50 -22.19 8.02
C ALA A 116 17.99 -21.90 8.07
N ALA A 117 17.16 -22.90 8.39
CA ALA A 117 15.72 -22.74 8.53
C ALA A 117 15.36 -21.80 9.69
N ALA A 118 16.02 -21.94 10.85
CA ALA A 118 15.83 -21.05 11.99
C ALA A 118 16.23 -19.61 11.66
N GLY A 119 17.32 -19.40 10.93
CA GLY A 119 17.72 -18.09 10.42
C GLY A 119 16.69 -17.48 9.47
N ALA A 120 16.12 -18.27 8.56
CA ALA A 120 15.06 -17.82 7.67
C ALA A 120 13.78 -17.40 8.43
N VAL A 121 13.36 -18.20 9.42
CA VAL A 121 12.22 -17.86 10.28
C VAL A 121 12.49 -16.58 11.07
N ALA A 122 13.67 -16.45 11.68
CA ALA A 122 14.04 -15.24 12.41
C ALA A 122 14.05 -14.00 11.50
N ALA A 123 14.54 -14.12 10.26
CA ALA A 123 14.51 -13.05 9.28
C ALA A 123 13.08 -12.66 8.89
N MET A 124 12.17 -13.63 8.72
CA MET A 124 10.76 -13.34 8.45
C MET A 124 10.09 -12.65 9.63
N VAL A 125 10.34 -13.10 10.87
CA VAL A 125 9.81 -12.45 12.07
C VAL A 125 10.35 -11.02 12.20
N ALA A 126 11.65 -10.81 11.95
CA ALA A 126 12.25 -9.47 11.95
C ALA A 126 11.65 -8.58 10.85
N MET A 127 11.38 -9.12 9.66
CA MET A 127 10.73 -8.40 8.56
C MET A 127 9.29 -8.01 8.89
N ILE A 128 8.50 -8.95 9.42
CA ILE A 128 7.12 -8.69 9.86
C ILE A 128 7.11 -7.64 10.99
N TRP A 129 8.00 -7.79 11.98
CA TRP A 129 8.13 -6.82 13.06
C TRP A 129 8.52 -5.43 12.54
N PHE A 130 9.48 -5.35 11.60
CA PHE A 130 9.88 -4.10 10.97
C PHE A 130 8.75 -3.45 10.17
N LEU A 131 7.95 -4.23 9.44
CA LEU A 131 6.87 -3.73 8.57
C LEU A 131 5.63 -3.24 9.33
N PHE A 132 5.33 -3.81 10.50
CA PHE A 132 4.09 -3.50 11.23
C PHE A 132 4.31 -2.73 12.54
N PHE A 133 5.40 -2.99 13.25
CA PHE A 133 5.61 -2.50 14.62
C PHE A 133 6.71 -1.44 14.74
N SER A 134 7.55 -1.24 13.72
CA SER A 134 8.58 -0.20 13.76
C SER A 134 7.98 1.21 13.61
N SER A 135 8.64 2.20 14.20
CA SER A 135 8.22 3.62 14.14
C SER A 135 8.39 4.26 12.75
N VAL A 136 9.15 3.60 11.87
CA VAL A 136 9.39 4.00 10.48
C VAL A 136 8.66 3.10 9.48
N ALA A 137 7.86 2.15 9.98
CA ALA A 137 7.26 1.14 9.13
C ALA A 137 6.21 1.74 8.19
N PRO A 138 6.21 1.38 6.89
CA PRO A 138 5.25 1.90 5.92
C PRO A 138 3.82 1.41 6.16
N LEU A 139 3.63 0.25 6.82
CA LEU A 139 2.32 -0.34 7.11
C LEU A 139 1.84 -0.06 8.53
N ASN A 140 2.59 0.72 9.32
CA ASN A 140 2.14 1.14 10.65
C ASN A 140 1.07 2.24 10.49
N PRO A 141 -0.15 2.05 11.05
CA PRO A 141 -1.25 3.02 10.91
C PRO A 141 -0.87 4.42 11.43
N ALA A 142 0.01 4.51 12.44
CA ALA A 142 0.46 5.79 12.98
C ALA A 142 1.36 6.58 12.00
N VAL A 143 2.11 5.89 11.14
CA VAL A 143 2.97 6.54 10.12
C VAL A 143 2.12 7.00 8.94
N GLN A 144 1.17 6.19 8.50
CA GLN A 144 0.25 6.54 7.41
C GLN A 144 -0.65 7.73 7.79
N SER A 145 -1.14 7.77 9.03
CA SER A 145 -1.96 8.88 9.52
C SER A 145 -1.16 10.19 9.59
N ARG A 146 0.11 10.14 10.02
CA ARG A 146 1.02 11.30 9.97
C ARG A 146 1.30 11.78 8.55
N LYS A 147 1.55 10.86 7.60
CA LYS A 147 1.78 11.21 6.18
C LYS A 147 0.55 11.89 5.57
N SER A 148 -0.63 11.29 5.74
CA SER A 148 -1.88 11.84 5.21
C SER A 148 -2.31 13.16 5.87
N LEU A 149 -1.88 13.42 7.11
CA LEU A 149 -2.02 14.74 7.74
C LEU A 149 -1.04 15.74 7.13
N ALA A 150 0.23 15.35 6.93
CA ALA A 150 1.22 16.21 6.28
C ALA A 150 0.80 16.62 4.86
N GLU A 151 0.22 15.70 4.08
CA GLU A 151 -0.36 15.99 2.76
C GLU A 151 -1.51 17.01 2.85
N LYS A 152 -2.39 16.87 3.86
CA LYS A 152 -3.49 17.82 4.11
C LYS A 152 -2.97 19.20 4.49
N VAL A 153 -1.94 19.28 5.32
CA VAL A 153 -1.27 20.54 5.69
C VAL A 153 -0.69 21.22 4.44
N ALA A 154 0.03 20.47 3.60
CA ALA A 154 0.57 20.99 2.34
C ALA A 154 -0.53 21.46 1.38
N GLN A 155 -1.65 20.74 1.29
CA GLN A 155 -2.81 21.16 0.50
C GLN A 155 -3.43 22.46 1.03
N ALA A 156 -3.59 22.59 2.34
CA ALA A 156 -4.12 23.79 2.97
C ALA A 156 -3.19 25.00 2.78
N GLU A 157 -1.88 24.80 2.85
CA GLU A 157 -0.87 25.82 2.54
C GLU A 157 -1.00 26.29 1.08
N GLY A 158 -1.08 25.35 0.13
CA GLY A 158 -1.24 25.68 -1.28
C GLY A 158 -2.53 26.45 -1.58
N LEU A 159 -3.66 26.09 -0.96
CA LEU A 159 -4.92 26.83 -1.08
C LEU A 159 -4.82 28.22 -0.44
N SER A 160 -4.18 28.32 0.72
CA SER A 160 -4.00 29.60 1.41
C SER A 160 -3.13 30.56 0.60
N GLN A 161 -2.10 30.06 -0.10
CA GLN A 161 -1.28 30.86 -1.02
C GLN A 161 -2.09 31.33 -2.24
N GLN A 162 -2.91 30.47 -2.83
CA GLN A 162 -3.80 30.84 -3.94
C GLN A 162 -4.80 31.93 -3.51
N ILE A 163 -5.42 31.79 -2.33
CA ILE A 163 -6.31 32.81 -1.76
C ILE A 163 -5.56 34.13 -1.56
N LYS A 164 -4.35 34.10 -0.98
CA LYS A 164 -3.52 35.30 -0.79
C LYS A 164 -3.17 36.00 -2.10
N ALA A 165 -3.02 35.27 -3.19
CA ALA A 165 -2.68 35.83 -4.50
C ALA A 165 -3.87 36.55 -5.18
N ILE A 166 -5.11 36.17 -4.84
CA ILE A 166 -6.31 36.73 -5.48
C ILE A 166 -7.12 37.66 -4.57
N ALA A 167 -7.05 37.49 -3.25
CA ALA A 167 -7.94 38.19 -2.32
C ALA A 167 -7.56 39.67 -2.16
N GLU A 168 -8.53 40.55 -2.37
CA GLU A 168 -8.42 41.99 -2.08
C GLU A 168 -8.90 42.34 -0.67
N ASP A 169 -9.80 41.54 -0.10
CA ASP A 169 -10.45 41.80 1.19
C ASP A 169 -9.63 41.25 2.38
N PRO A 170 -9.26 42.09 3.38
CA PRO A 170 -8.61 41.64 4.61
C PRO A 170 -9.38 40.56 5.37
N ALA A 171 -10.73 40.58 5.35
CA ALA A 171 -11.55 39.60 6.05
C ALA A 171 -11.40 38.19 5.43
N ALA A 172 -11.27 38.11 4.10
CA ALA A 172 -11.02 36.86 3.40
C ALA A 172 -9.65 36.26 3.77
N LEU A 173 -8.62 37.12 3.85
CA LEU A 173 -7.28 36.71 4.28
C LEU A 173 -7.25 36.21 5.72
N GLN A 174 -7.94 36.91 6.64
CA GLN A 174 -8.08 36.47 8.04
C GLN A 174 -8.80 35.13 8.15
N ARG A 175 -9.86 34.93 7.38
CA ARG A 175 -10.59 33.66 7.34
C ARG A 175 -9.74 32.52 6.80
N ALA A 176 -8.95 32.75 5.75
CA ALA A 176 -8.01 31.76 5.24
C ALA A 176 -6.95 31.38 6.29
N ALA A 177 -6.40 32.36 7.00
CA ALA A 177 -5.42 32.13 8.06
C ALA A 177 -6.00 31.32 9.23
N SER A 178 -7.24 31.60 9.66
CA SER A 178 -7.88 30.84 10.74
C SER A 178 -8.21 29.40 10.33
N LEU A 179 -8.58 29.16 9.07
CA LEU A 179 -8.77 27.83 8.52
C LEU A 179 -7.43 27.07 8.43
N GLN A 180 -6.35 27.73 8.02
CA GLN A 180 -5.01 27.14 8.01
C GLN A 180 -4.57 26.72 9.42
N ALA A 181 -4.80 27.57 10.42
CA ALA A 181 -4.52 27.24 11.82
C ALA A 181 -5.33 26.02 12.31
N GLN A 182 -6.59 25.89 11.89
CA GLN A 182 -7.40 24.70 12.19
C GLN A 182 -6.80 23.42 11.59
N VAL A 183 -6.29 23.46 10.36
CA VAL A 183 -5.60 22.32 9.74
C VAL A 183 -4.33 21.96 10.51
N LEU A 184 -3.55 22.95 10.94
CA LEU A 184 -2.33 22.73 11.73
C LEU A 184 -2.60 22.17 13.13
N SER A 185 -3.77 22.48 13.72
CA SER A 185 -4.19 21.96 15.02
C SER A 185 -4.76 20.53 14.97
N ALA A 186 -4.96 19.97 13.78
CA ALA A 186 -5.55 18.65 13.64
C ALA A 186 -4.60 17.54 14.10
N ASP A 187 -5.16 16.53 14.76
CA ASP A 187 -4.41 15.37 15.24
C ASP A 187 -4.31 14.27 14.17
N ALA A 188 -3.22 13.51 14.17
CA ALA A 188 -3.03 12.42 13.22
C ALA A 188 -4.10 11.32 13.37
N GLY A 189 -4.59 11.06 14.59
CA GLY A 189 -5.66 10.12 14.89
C GLY A 189 -7.07 10.64 14.57
N ASN A 190 -7.26 11.96 14.44
CA ASN A 190 -8.55 12.57 14.09
C ASN A 190 -8.39 13.72 13.08
N GLN A 191 -8.49 13.37 11.80
CA GLN A 191 -8.28 14.30 10.69
C GLN A 191 -9.56 15.03 10.24
N ALA A 192 -10.70 14.83 10.91
CA ALA A 192 -11.99 15.40 10.49
C ALA A 192 -11.95 16.94 10.48
N VAL A 193 -11.24 17.55 11.44
CA VAL A 193 -11.04 19.00 11.52
C VAL A 193 -10.27 19.51 10.31
N ALA A 194 -9.15 18.85 9.96
CA ALA A 194 -8.36 19.22 8.78
C ALA A 194 -9.15 19.09 7.49
N VAL A 195 -9.91 18.00 7.31
CA VAL A 195 -10.74 17.77 6.12
C VAL A 195 -11.80 18.88 5.97
N THR A 196 -12.48 19.23 7.06
CA THR A 196 -13.51 20.26 7.06
C THR A 196 -12.93 21.64 6.75
N ALA A 197 -11.82 21.99 7.39
CA ALA A 197 -11.14 23.27 7.16
C ALA A 197 -10.60 23.40 5.73
N ILE A 198 -10.08 22.31 5.14
CA ILE A 198 -9.69 22.28 3.73
C ILE A 198 -10.87 22.51 2.80
N GLN A 199 -12.02 21.89 3.08
CA GLN A 199 -13.22 22.12 2.26
C GLN A 199 -13.65 23.59 2.33
N GLN A 200 -13.64 24.18 3.52
CA GLN A 200 -13.94 25.60 3.70
C GLN A 200 -12.93 26.52 2.99
N LEU A 201 -11.65 26.14 2.93
CA LEU A 201 -10.64 26.86 2.12
C LEU A 201 -10.95 26.77 0.63
N LYS A 202 -11.37 25.60 0.13
CA LYS A 202 -11.77 25.43 -1.27
C LYS A 202 -12.99 26.28 -1.61
N ASP A 203 -14.01 26.26 -0.74
CA ASP A 203 -15.22 27.05 -0.93
C ASP A 203 -14.91 28.56 -0.93
N LEU A 204 -14.03 29.01 -0.01
CA LEU A 204 -13.56 30.39 0.04
C LEU A 204 -12.79 30.78 -1.23
N HIS A 205 -11.86 29.94 -1.68
CA HIS A 205 -11.12 30.17 -2.92
C HIS A 205 -12.06 30.24 -4.13
N GLN A 206 -13.03 29.32 -4.23
CA GLN A 206 -14.02 29.32 -5.30
C GLN A 206 -14.88 30.59 -5.25
N GLN A 207 -15.31 31.02 -4.06
CA GLN A 207 -16.08 32.25 -3.90
C GLN A 207 -15.31 33.48 -4.38
N LEU A 208 -14.02 33.58 -4.07
CA LEU A 208 -13.15 34.68 -4.50
C LEU A 208 -12.80 34.61 -5.99
N ALA A 209 -12.67 33.40 -6.54
CA ALA A 209 -12.35 33.18 -7.95
C ALA A 209 -13.55 33.41 -8.88
N THR A 210 -14.77 33.32 -8.35
CA THR A 210 -16.01 33.49 -9.11
C THR A 210 -16.24 34.96 -9.45
N GLU A 211 -16.23 35.26 -10.73
CA GLU A 211 -16.54 36.56 -11.32
C GLU A 211 -17.89 36.49 -12.05
N TYR A 212 -18.75 37.49 -11.85
CA TYR A 212 -20.01 37.64 -12.58
C TYR A 212 -20.56 39.07 -12.47
N ASP A 213 -21.34 39.46 -13.46
CA ASP A 213 -22.16 40.66 -13.42
C ASP A 213 -23.59 40.28 -13.05
N ILE A 214 -24.21 41.03 -12.15
CA ILE A 214 -25.65 40.96 -11.90
C ILE A 214 -26.29 42.03 -12.79
N ARG A 215 -27.16 41.58 -13.69
CA ARG A 215 -27.84 42.44 -14.66
C ARG A 215 -29.35 42.36 -14.50
N ILE A 216 -30.03 43.48 -14.71
CA ILE A 216 -31.48 43.55 -14.75
C ILE A 216 -31.94 42.86 -16.02
N VAL A 217 -32.83 41.88 -15.88
CA VAL A 217 -33.35 41.10 -16.99
C VAL A 217 -34.09 42.05 -17.93
N SER A 218 -33.56 42.23 -19.14
CA SER A 218 -34.09 43.11 -20.18
C SER A 218 -34.35 42.29 -21.45
N GLY A 219 -35.54 42.39 -22.02
CA GLY A 219 -35.95 41.65 -23.23
C GLY A 219 -36.88 40.45 -23.00
N GLY A 220 -37.71 40.15 -24.00
CA GLY A 220 -38.68 39.05 -23.97
C GLY A 220 -39.97 39.36 -23.19
N THR A 221 -40.78 38.33 -22.94
CA THR A 221 -42.03 38.40 -22.14
C THR A 221 -41.78 38.36 -20.63
N ALA A 222 -40.52 38.27 -20.19
CA ALA A 222 -40.16 38.20 -18.78
C ALA A 222 -40.36 39.57 -18.10
N ALA A 223 -40.90 39.56 -16.88
CA ALA A 223 -41.04 40.76 -16.07
C ALA A 223 -39.66 41.24 -15.59
N SER A 224 -39.25 42.43 -16.00
CA SER A 224 -38.01 43.09 -15.53
C SER A 224 -38.16 43.74 -14.15
N MET A 225 -39.41 43.99 -13.74
CA MET A 225 -39.77 44.79 -12.57
C MET A 225 -41.03 44.21 -11.94
N LEU A 226 -41.08 44.20 -10.61
CA LEU A 226 -42.26 43.82 -9.85
C LEU A 226 -42.38 44.66 -8.59
N HIS A 227 -43.61 44.84 -8.11
CA HIS A 227 -43.88 45.40 -6.79
C HIS A 227 -44.66 44.39 -5.97
N ARG A 228 -44.38 44.34 -4.66
CA ARG A 228 -45.14 43.53 -3.72
C ARG A 228 -46.06 44.44 -2.93
N GLU A 229 -47.29 44.01 -2.77
CA GLU A 229 -48.25 44.65 -1.88
C GLU A 229 -48.48 43.77 -0.66
N ALA A 230 -48.50 44.37 0.52
CA ALA A 230 -48.87 43.73 1.76
C ALA A 230 -50.22 44.25 2.21
N ARG A 231 -51.13 43.36 2.60
CA ARG A 231 -52.37 43.77 3.25
C ARG A 231 -52.05 44.32 4.63
N ASN A 232 -52.61 45.47 4.95
CA ASN A 232 -52.58 46.02 6.28
C ASN A 232 -53.77 45.45 7.07
N ASP A 233 -53.48 44.62 8.07
CA ASP A 233 -54.49 43.91 8.86
C ASP A 233 -55.43 44.85 9.65
N GLN A 234 -55.00 46.06 9.95
CA GLN A 234 -55.78 47.04 10.72
C GLN A 234 -56.74 47.86 9.86
N THR A 235 -56.36 48.14 8.60
CA THR A 235 -57.16 48.99 7.70
C THR A 235 -57.82 48.21 6.56
N GLY A 236 -57.46 46.94 6.38
CA GLY A 236 -57.89 46.09 5.27
C GLY A 236 -57.35 46.51 3.90
N ARG A 237 -56.58 47.60 3.81
CA ARG A 237 -56.02 48.15 2.57
C ARG A 237 -54.68 47.50 2.24
N TYR A 238 -54.39 47.36 0.96
CA TYR A 238 -53.06 46.98 0.49
C TYR A 238 -52.12 48.20 0.57
N ARG A 239 -50.89 47.97 1.06
CA ARG A 239 -49.78 48.93 1.04
C ARG A 239 -48.64 48.35 0.23
N THR A 240 -47.95 49.15 -0.57
CA THR A 240 -46.75 48.69 -1.26
C THR A 240 -45.67 48.30 -0.24
N ALA A 241 -45.32 47.02 -0.21
CA ALA A 241 -44.32 46.46 0.69
C ALA A 241 -42.89 46.71 0.17
N GLY A 242 -42.73 46.79 -1.15
CA GLY A 242 -41.45 47.15 -1.76
C GLY A 242 -41.49 47.10 -3.29
N TYR A 243 -40.51 47.76 -3.88
CA TYR A 243 -40.23 47.78 -5.31
C TYR A 243 -39.01 46.91 -5.59
N TYR A 244 -39.08 46.09 -6.64
CA TYR A 244 -38.05 45.14 -6.97
C TYR A 244 -37.74 45.15 -8.47
N VAL A 245 -36.46 44.95 -8.79
CA VAL A 245 -35.99 44.70 -10.14
C VAL A 245 -35.59 43.24 -10.26
N VAL A 246 -35.98 42.59 -11.35
CA VAL A 246 -35.62 41.20 -11.60
C VAL A 246 -34.24 41.15 -12.23
N VAL A 247 -33.34 40.41 -11.60
CA VAL A 247 -31.94 40.32 -11.99
C VAL A 247 -31.54 38.87 -12.24
N GLU A 248 -30.47 38.71 -13.00
CA GLU A 248 -29.77 37.45 -13.24
C GLU A 248 -28.25 37.66 -13.09
N ALA A 249 -27.53 36.62 -12.69
CA ALA A 249 -26.07 36.64 -12.68
C ALA A 249 -25.55 36.06 -14.00
N VAL A 250 -24.67 36.80 -14.66
CA VAL A 250 -24.08 36.43 -15.94
C VAL A 250 -22.56 36.36 -15.78
N SER A 251 -21.97 35.24 -16.20
CA SER A 251 -20.51 35.07 -16.20
C SER A 251 -19.83 35.92 -17.28
N PRO A 252 -18.51 36.15 -17.22
CA PRO A 252 -17.76 36.83 -18.28
C PRO A 252 -17.95 36.20 -19.67
N GLU A 253 -18.24 34.90 -19.73
CA GLU A 253 -18.52 34.15 -20.97
C GLU A 253 -19.97 34.32 -21.47
N GLY A 254 -20.80 35.09 -20.77
CA GLY A 254 -22.20 35.32 -21.12
C GLY A 254 -23.17 34.23 -20.67
N THR A 255 -22.74 33.32 -19.79
CA THR A 255 -23.59 32.22 -19.29
C THR A 255 -24.34 32.65 -18.03
N VAL A 256 -25.65 32.39 -17.96
CA VAL A 256 -26.45 32.65 -16.76
C VAL A 256 -26.09 31.65 -15.65
N LEU A 257 -25.78 32.17 -14.46
CA LEU A 257 -25.35 31.39 -13.30
C LEU A 257 -26.49 31.16 -12.32
N THR A 258 -26.54 29.95 -11.75
CA THR A 258 -27.46 29.63 -10.66
C THR A 258 -26.80 29.92 -9.30
N LEU A 259 -27.30 30.91 -8.59
CA LEU A 259 -26.75 31.34 -7.29
C LEU A 259 -27.66 30.93 -6.11
N PRO A 260 -27.08 30.68 -4.93
CA PRO A 260 -27.86 30.51 -3.70
C PRO A 260 -28.32 31.88 -3.18
N ILE A 261 -29.62 32.15 -3.25
CA ILE A 261 -30.22 33.44 -2.87
C ILE A 261 -31.16 33.23 -1.67
N ARG A 262 -31.04 34.09 -0.65
CA ARG A 262 -31.91 34.04 0.53
C ARG A 262 -33.18 34.84 0.28
N ASN A 263 -34.32 34.16 0.24
CA ASN A 263 -35.61 34.80 0.11
C ASN A 263 -35.99 35.52 1.42
N ALA A 264 -36.27 36.82 1.34
CA ALA A 264 -36.62 37.66 2.48
C ALA A 264 -38.01 37.36 3.07
N GLU A 265 -38.95 36.86 2.26
CA GLU A 265 -40.30 36.50 2.70
C GLU A 265 -40.34 35.16 3.42
N THR A 266 -39.60 34.16 2.93
CA THR A 266 -39.62 32.80 3.51
C THR A 266 -38.45 32.51 4.43
N GLY A 267 -37.37 33.28 4.34
CA GLY A 267 -36.10 33.06 5.05
C GLY A 267 -35.26 31.91 4.52
N ARG A 268 -35.73 31.18 3.49
CA ARG A 268 -35.03 30.03 2.90
C ARG A 268 -34.01 30.47 1.85
N VAL A 269 -33.00 29.63 1.62
CA VAL A 269 -32.02 29.83 0.55
C VAL A 269 -32.40 28.93 -0.61
N ASP A 270 -32.78 29.53 -1.74
CA ASP A 270 -33.13 28.82 -2.96
C ASP A 270 -32.02 29.00 -4.00
N ARG A 271 -31.79 27.97 -4.83
CA ARG A 271 -30.88 28.06 -5.97
C ARG A 271 -31.67 28.50 -7.20
N VAL A 272 -31.43 29.72 -7.65
CA VAL A 272 -32.17 30.32 -8.77
C VAL A 272 -31.22 30.97 -9.77
N ASP A 273 -31.64 31.02 -11.02
CA ASP A 273 -30.98 31.75 -12.11
C ASP A 273 -31.46 33.22 -12.18
N ARG A 274 -32.68 33.48 -11.70
CA ARG A 274 -33.31 34.79 -11.61
C ARG A 274 -33.92 35.03 -10.24
N TRP A 275 -33.76 36.25 -9.73
CA TRP A 275 -34.36 36.69 -8.48
C TRP A 275 -34.67 38.18 -8.54
N ALA A 276 -35.41 38.71 -7.57
CA ALA A 276 -35.74 40.11 -7.48
C ALA A 276 -34.92 40.80 -6.38
N GLU A 277 -34.27 41.90 -6.72
CA GLU A 277 -33.52 42.76 -5.80
C GLU A 277 -34.35 43.99 -5.44
N ARG A 278 -34.43 44.31 -4.14
CA ARG A 278 -35.19 45.47 -3.67
C ARG A 278 -34.46 46.77 -4.00
N VAL A 279 -35.19 47.72 -4.59
CA VAL A 279 -34.69 49.05 -4.93
C VAL A 279 -35.55 50.15 -4.31
N PRO A 280 -35.01 51.36 -4.11
CA PRO A 280 -35.81 52.54 -3.79
C PRO A 280 -36.87 52.81 -4.85
N LYS A 281 -37.99 53.43 -4.44
CA LYS A 281 -39.11 53.72 -5.34
C LYS A 281 -38.67 54.60 -6.51
N GLU A 282 -37.82 55.57 -6.24
CA GLU A 282 -37.34 56.55 -7.20
C GLU A 282 -36.51 55.87 -8.30
N VAL A 283 -35.69 54.88 -7.93
CA VAL A 283 -34.93 54.07 -8.89
C VAL A 283 -35.87 53.20 -9.72
N TYR A 284 -36.85 52.55 -9.07
CA TYR A 284 -37.85 51.75 -9.76
C TYR A 284 -38.64 52.58 -10.79
N ASP A 285 -39.15 53.75 -10.40
CA ASP A 285 -39.91 54.63 -11.28
C ASP A 285 -39.04 55.12 -12.46
N ARG A 286 -37.77 55.44 -12.21
CA ARG A 286 -36.80 55.83 -13.26
C ARG A 286 -36.62 54.73 -14.31
N LEU A 287 -36.38 53.49 -13.86
CA LEU A 287 -36.22 52.34 -14.75
C LEU A 287 -37.53 51.98 -15.48
N ALA A 288 -38.68 52.16 -14.81
CA ALA A 288 -39.99 51.96 -15.41
C ALA A 288 -40.28 52.98 -16.52
N GLU A 289 -39.90 54.25 -16.30
CA GLU A 289 -40.05 55.31 -17.29
C GLU A 289 -39.15 55.10 -18.51
N ASP A 290 -37.88 54.72 -18.28
CA ASP A 290 -36.92 54.36 -19.33
C ASP A 290 -37.49 53.27 -20.24
N LYS A 291 -37.90 52.14 -19.66
CA LYS A 291 -38.50 51.03 -20.40
C LYS A 291 -39.81 51.39 -21.09
N ARG A 292 -40.61 52.33 -20.55
CA ARG A 292 -41.88 52.76 -21.14
C ARG A 292 -41.66 53.66 -22.37
N SER A 293 -40.52 54.33 -22.46
CA SER A 293 -40.20 55.26 -23.55
C SER A 293 -40.03 54.55 -24.90
N ASP A 294 -39.21 53.49 -24.94
CA ASP A 294 -38.88 52.77 -26.19
C ASP A 294 -39.01 51.24 -26.10
N GLY A 295 -39.44 50.71 -24.94
CA GLY A 295 -39.58 49.28 -24.69
C GLY A 295 -38.29 48.58 -24.23
N VAL A 296 -37.18 49.31 -24.12
CA VAL A 296 -35.85 48.78 -23.80
C VAL A 296 -35.34 49.41 -22.52
N LEU A 297 -34.70 48.61 -21.65
CA LEU A 297 -34.01 49.14 -20.48
C LEU A 297 -32.56 49.43 -20.83
N ASN A 298 -32.13 50.68 -20.66
CA ASN A 298 -30.77 51.14 -20.92
C ASN A 298 -29.85 50.87 -19.72
N GLU A 299 -30.32 51.17 -18.50
CA GLU A 299 -29.61 50.90 -17.25
C GLU A 299 -29.84 49.43 -16.81
N THR A 300 -29.00 48.51 -17.28
CA THR A 300 -29.12 47.07 -16.95
C THR A 300 -28.07 46.55 -15.99
N GLU A 301 -26.95 47.26 -15.79
CA GLU A 301 -25.89 46.81 -14.88
C GLU A 301 -26.27 47.11 -13.43
N PHE A 302 -26.61 46.07 -12.66
CA PHE A 302 -27.03 46.22 -11.27
C PHE A 302 -25.81 46.26 -10.34
N SER A 303 -25.01 45.21 -10.38
CA SER A 303 -23.80 45.08 -9.58
C SER A 303 -22.79 44.15 -10.24
N GLN A 304 -21.54 44.24 -9.83
CA GLN A 304 -20.46 43.42 -10.38
C GLN A 304 -19.69 42.74 -9.26
N LYS A 305 -19.54 41.42 -9.36
CA LYS A 305 -18.61 40.67 -8.53
C LYS A 305 -17.32 40.45 -9.27
N GLN A 306 -16.29 41.19 -8.85
CA GLN A 306 -14.94 41.04 -9.35
C GLN A 306 -14.21 39.89 -8.66
N ARG A 307 -13.29 39.25 -9.38
CA ARG A 307 -12.35 38.31 -8.80
C ARG A 307 -11.60 38.95 -7.63
N GLY A 308 -11.46 38.22 -6.54
CA GLY A 308 -10.76 38.68 -5.34
C GLY A 308 -11.64 39.38 -4.30
N ARG A 309 -12.91 39.65 -4.61
CA ARG A 309 -13.89 40.22 -3.68
C ARG A 309 -14.91 39.19 -3.23
N MET A 310 -15.33 39.32 -1.98
CA MET A 310 -16.35 38.44 -1.38
C MET A 310 -17.76 38.86 -1.79
N GLU A 311 -17.99 40.18 -1.85
CA GLU A 311 -19.29 40.79 -2.12
C GLU A 311 -19.27 41.55 -3.45
N PRO A 312 -20.39 41.55 -4.20
CA PRO A 312 -20.52 42.36 -5.40
C PRO A 312 -20.57 43.86 -5.06
N VAL A 313 -19.98 44.67 -5.93
CA VAL A 313 -20.05 46.14 -5.83
C VAL A 313 -21.24 46.63 -6.65
N ILE A 314 -22.12 47.41 -6.03
CA ILE A 314 -23.28 48.00 -6.70
C ILE A 314 -22.81 49.05 -7.72
N ARG A 315 -23.32 48.93 -8.95
CA ARG A 315 -23.04 49.84 -10.07
C ARG A 315 -24.25 50.70 -10.40
N LEU A 316 -25.47 50.21 -10.13
CA LEU A 316 -26.70 50.95 -10.36
C LEU A 316 -26.75 52.19 -9.45
N PRO A 317 -26.90 53.41 -10.02
CA PRO A 317 -26.96 54.62 -9.23
C PRO A 317 -28.30 54.73 -8.52
N GLY A 318 -28.24 55.11 -7.25
CA GLY A 318 -29.40 55.42 -6.43
C GLY A 318 -30.12 56.71 -6.83
N PRO A 319 -31.12 57.12 -6.04
CA PRO A 319 -31.93 58.33 -6.31
C PRO A 319 -31.14 59.62 -6.53
N ALA A 320 -30.07 59.86 -5.76
CA ALA A 320 -29.20 61.05 -5.89
C ALA A 320 -27.77 60.71 -6.36
N GLY A 321 -27.58 59.54 -6.99
CA GLY A 321 -26.29 59.06 -7.49
C GLY A 321 -25.44 58.28 -6.47
N GLU A 322 -25.94 58.08 -5.25
CA GLU A 322 -25.33 57.23 -4.23
C GLU A 322 -25.48 55.73 -4.55
N PRO A 323 -24.58 54.85 -4.07
CA PRO A 323 -24.76 53.41 -4.20
C PRO A 323 -26.01 52.92 -3.46
N ILE A 324 -26.77 52.03 -4.08
CA ILE A 324 -27.96 51.43 -3.45
C ILE A 324 -27.53 50.44 -2.36
N THR A 325 -28.20 50.48 -1.21
CA THR A 325 -28.03 49.47 -0.16
C THR A 325 -28.96 48.28 -0.40
N LEU A 326 -28.38 47.07 -0.55
CA LEU A 326 -29.16 45.84 -0.64
C LEU A 326 -29.89 45.58 0.68
N SER A 327 -31.21 45.35 0.61
CA SER A 327 -32.04 45.17 1.81
C SER A 327 -32.90 43.90 1.81
N ALA A 328 -33.38 43.46 0.64
CA ALA A 328 -34.21 42.27 0.54
C ALA A 328 -34.14 41.67 -0.86
N GLN A 329 -34.19 40.34 -0.92
CA GLN A 329 -34.18 39.54 -2.14
C GLN A 329 -35.40 38.63 -2.19
N LEU A 330 -35.97 38.42 -3.37
CA LEU A 330 -37.11 37.52 -3.58
C LEU A 330 -36.78 36.48 -4.65
N THR A 331 -37.00 35.20 -4.35
CA THR A 331 -36.79 34.10 -5.31
C THR A 331 -38.07 33.71 -6.04
N GLN A 332 -39.24 34.11 -5.50
CA GLN A 332 -40.54 33.88 -6.11
C GLN A 332 -40.96 35.13 -6.91
N LEU A 333 -40.92 35.01 -8.24
CA LEU A 333 -41.18 36.11 -9.17
C LEU A 333 -42.65 36.20 -9.61
N ASP A 334 -43.51 35.29 -9.15
CA ASP A 334 -44.92 35.28 -9.52
C ASP A 334 -45.62 36.56 -9.05
N VAL A 335 -46.11 37.35 -10.00
CA VAL A 335 -47.01 38.46 -9.73
C VAL A 335 -48.39 37.85 -9.50
N PRO A 336 -49.06 38.06 -8.35
CA PRO A 336 -50.46 37.67 -8.22
C PRO A 336 -51.24 38.38 -9.32
N ARG A 337 -51.94 37.60 -10.15
CA ARG A 337 -52.77 38.09 -11.26
C ARG A 337 -53.92 38.95 -10.77
#